data_AF-A0A4D4J4Z7-F1
#
_entry.id   AF-A0A4D4J4Z7-F1
#
_cell.length_a   1.000
_cell.length_b   1.000
_cell.length_c   1.000
_cell.angle_alpha   90.00
_cell.angle_beta   90.00
_cell.angle_gamma   90.00
#
_symmetry.space_group_name_H-M   'P 1'
#
loop_
_entity.id
_entity.type
_entity.pdbx_description
1 polymer ?
#
loop_
_entity_poly.entity_id
_entity_poly.type
_entity_poly.pdbx_seq_one_letter_code
_entity_poly.pdbx_strand_id
1 'polypeptide(L)'
;MAGIIGGMGQPEPVRYLRSEPTMAFPRGRLLAQRGERIFLLATDGWIRTGRGRPPGASRLSRKQAETWCAEEDLDAALLDDVPAY
;
A
#
# COMPACT_ATOMS: atom_id res chain seq x y z
N MET A 1 10.66 40.74 8.20
CA MET A 1 9.52 39.85 7.90
C MET A 1 10.06 38.62 7.18
N ALA A 2 10.49 37.58 7.90
CA ALA A 2 10.94 36.33 7.31
C ALA A 2 10.20 35.19 8.02
N GLY A 3 9.06 34.79 7.45
CA GLY A 3 8.30 33.64 7.89
C GLY A 3 8.95 32.38 7.35
N ILE A 4 9.68 31.67 8.19
CA ILE A 4 10.03 30.27 7.98
C ILE A 4 8.76 29.44 8.11
N ILE A 5 8.07 29.20 6.99
CA ILE A 5 6.99 28.21 6.96
C ILE A 5 7.67 26.86 6.96
N GLY A 6 7.57 26.16 8.09
CA GLY A 6 8.13 24.83 8.29
C GLY A 6 7.75 23.90 7.13
N GLY A 7 8.73 23.11 6.68
CA GLY A 7 8.50 22.11 5.66
C GLY A 7 7.32 21.24 6.06
N MET A 8 6.20 21.40 5.35
CA MET A 8 5.17 20.36 5.28
C MET A 8 5.87 19.17 4.61
N GLY A 9 6.43 18.28 5.43
CA GLY A 9 7.04 17.04 4.95
C GLY A 9 6.01 16.38 4.04
N GLN A 10 6.32 16.28 2.74
CA GLN A 10 5.42 15.64 1.81
C GLN A 10 5.06 14.27 2.39
N PRO A 11 3.77 13.90 2.43
CA PRO A 11 3.39 12.58 2.90
C PRO A 11 4.24 11.56 2.15
N GLU A 12 4.96 10.72 2.90
CA GLU A 12 5.88 9.74 2.29
C GLU A 12 5.15 8.99 1.16
N PRO A 13 5.76 8.90 -0.04
CA PRO A 13 5.07 8.35 -1.20
C PRO A 13 4.72 6.88 -0.95
N VAL A 14 3.45 6.55 -1.16
CA VAL A 14 2.95 5.18 -1.07
C VAL A 14 3.37 4.40 -2.32
N ARG A 15 3.93 3.21 -2.11
CA ARG A 15 4.25 2.27 -3.19
C ARG A 15 3.38 1.02 -3.03
N TYR A 16 2.62 0.69 -4.05
CA TYR A 16 1.83 -0.54 -4.06
C TYR A 16 2.68 -1.73 -4.48
N LEU A 17 2.47 -2.85 -3.80
CA LEU A 17 3.14 -4.11 -4.09
C LEU A 17 2.11 -5.23 -4.11
N ARG A 18 2.41 -6.29 -4.84
CA ARG A 18 1.68 -7.56 -4.81
C ARG A 18 2.58 -8.59 -4.14
N SER A 19 2.10 -9.28 -3.11
CA SER A 19 2.85 -10.42 -2.57
C SER A 19 2.99 -11.51 -3.62
N GLU A 20 3.91 -12.44 -3.38
CA GLU A 20 3.97 -13.66 -4.16
C GLU A 20 2.63 -14.42 -4.05
N PRO A 21 2.08 -14.94 -5.17
CA PRO A 21 0.96 -15.86 -5.15
C PRO A 21 1.25 -17.11 -4.31
N THR A 22 0.24 -17.59 -3.59
CA THR A 22 0.30 -18.83 -2.81
C THR A 22 -0.95 -19.66 -3.06
N MET A 23 -1.00 -20.90 -2.56
CA MET A 23 -2.22 -21.72 -2.66
C MET A 23 -3.43 -21.07 -1.98
N ALA A 24 -3.22 -20.34 -0.88
CA ALA A 24 -4.28 -19.63 -0.17
C ALA A 24 -4.65 -18.29 -0.82
N PHE A 25 -3.70 -17.67 -1.53
CA PHE A 25 -3.88 -16.40 -2.22
C PHE A 25 -3.34 -16.52 -3.65
N PRO A 26 -4.08 -17.14 -4.58
CA PRO A 26 -3.62 -17.40 -5.94
C PRO A 26 -3.31 -16.12 -6.72
N ARG A 27 -3.90 -15.00 -6.31
CA ARG A 27 -3.64 -13.67 -6.84
C ARG A 27 -2.67 -12.86 -5.98
N GLY A 28 -1.99 -13.47 -5.02
CA GLY A 28 -1.22 -12.75 -4.01
C GLY A 28 -2.10 -11.79 -3.21
N ARG A 29 -1.46 -10.98 -2.38
CA ARG A 29 -2.12 -9.96 -1.56
C ARG A 29 -1.64 -8.58 -1.96
N LEU A 30 -2.54 -7.60 -1.94
CA LEU A 30 -2.14 -6.22 -2.12
C LEU A 30 -1.49 -5.68 -0.84
N LEU A 31 -0.34 -5.06 -1.03
CA LEU A 31 0.44 -4.42 0.01
C LEU A 31 0.67 -2.96 -0.36
N ALA A 32 0.82 -2.11 0.65
CA ALA A 32 1.31 -0.75 0.51
C ALA A 32 2.58 -0.59 1.34
N GLN A 33 3.59 0.04 0.74
CA GLN A 33 4.80 0.46 1.42
C GLN A 33 4.80 1.97 1.56
N ARG A 34 5.01 2.44 2.79
CA ARG A 34 5.20 3.87 3.10
C ARG A 34 6.41 4.01 4.01
N GLY A 35 7.47 4.61 3.47
CA GLY A 35 8.79 4.56 4.08
C GLY A 35 9.27 3.12 4.26
N GLU A 36 9.59 2.74 5.49
CA GLU A 36 9.96 1.36 5.84
C GLU A 36 8.75 0.48 6.20
N ARG A 37 7.56 1.05 6.38
CA ARG A 37 6.39 0.31 6.87
C ARG A 37 5.69 -0.43 5.73
N ILE A 38 5.23 -1.65 6.01
CA ILE A 38 4.37 -2.43 5.13
C ILE A 38 2.98 -2.57 5.73
N PHE A 39 1.99 -2.34 4.89
CA PHE A 39 0.58 -2.54 5.16
C PHE A 39 0.04 -3.59 4.19
N LEU A 40 -0.85 -4.44 4.68
CA LEU A 40 -1.60 -5.44 3.93
C LEU A 40 -3.03 -4.94 3.80
N LEU A 41 -3.58 -4.97 2.59
CA LEU A 41 -4.99 -4.70 2.39
C LEU A 41 -5.80 -5.94 2.80
N ALA A 42 -6.63 -5.77 3.82
CA ALA A 42 -7.66 -6.70 4.24
C ALA A 42 -9.04 -6.13 3.88
N THR A 43 -10.10 -6.90 4.12
CA THR A 43 -11.48 -6.53 3.81
C THR A 43 -11.98 -5.33 4.62
N ASP A 44 -11.42 -5.12 5.80
CA ASP A 44 -11.71 -4.02 6.73
C ASP A 44 -10.76 -2.84 6.59
N GLY A 45 -9.76 -2.93 5.71
CA GLY A 45 -8.78 -1.87 5.44
C GLY A 45 -7.33 -2.32 5.62
N TRP A 46 -6.45 -1.36 5.92
CA TRP A 46 -5.01 -1.58 5.97
C TRP A 46 -4.52 -2.07 7.33
N ILE A 47 -3.91 -3.25 7.34
CA ILE A 47 -3.28 -3.84 8.52
C ILE A 47 -1.77 -3.69 8.41
N ARG A 48 -1.11 -3.11 9.40
CA ARG A 48 0.36 -3.05 9.44
C ARG A 48 0.93 -4.44 9.73
N THR A 49 1.76 -4.96 8.83
CA THR A 49 2.29 -6.34 8.94
C THR A 49 3.77 -6.41 9.24
N GLY A 50 4.53 -5.32 9.03
CA GLY A 50 5.96 -5.34 9.32
C GLY A 50 6.74 -4.15 8.76
N ARG A 51 8.03 -4.40 8.54
CA ARG A 51 8.97 -3.46 7.91
C ARG A 51 9.66 -4.10 6.71
N GLY A 52 9.90 -3.30 5.67
CA GLY A 52 10.62 -3.70 4.46
C GLY A 52 9.79 -4.54 3.49
N ARG A 53 10.05 -4.39 2.18
CA ARG A 53 9.34 -5.13 1.13
C ARG A 53 9.53 -6.65 1.30
N PRO A 54 8.45 -7.45 1.34
CA PRO A 54 8.58 -8.91 1.42
C PRO A 54 9.35 -9.47 0.23
N PRO A 55 10.11 -10.57 0.41
CA PRO A 55 10.76 -11.26 -0.69
C PRO A 55 9.70 -11.73 -1.71
N GLY A 56 10.03 -11.67 -3.00
CA GLY A 56 9.11 -12.05 -4.08
C GLY A 56 7.97 -11.05 -4.35
N ALA A 57 7.71 -10.08 -3.47
CA ALA A 57 6.67 -9.08 -3.71
C ALA A 57 7.01 -8.26 -4.94
N SER A 58 6.08 -8.02 -5.86
CA SER A 58 6.28 -7.26 -7.10
C SER A 58 5.69 -5.86 -6.99
N ARG A 59 6.33 -4.85 -7.60
CA ARG A 59 5.77 -3.48 -7.62
C ARG A 59 4.55 -3.42 -8.53
N LEU A 60 3.52 -2.71 -8.07
CA LEU A 60 2.35 -2.38 -8.86
C LEU A 60 2.30 -0.88 -9.13
N SER A 61 1.85 -0.52 -10.31
CA SER A 61 1.31 0.81 -10.57
C SER A 61 -0.02 1.01 -9.83
N ARG A 62 -0.43 2.27 -9.66
CA ARG A 62 -1.73 2.61 -9.06
C ARG A 62 -2.90 1.90 -9.80
N LYS A 63 -2.92 1.96 -11.13
CA LYS A 63 -3.94 1.29 -11.95
C LYS A 63 -3.98 -0.24 -11.75
N GLN A 64 -2.83 -0.88 -11.56
CA GLN A 64 -2.77 -2.32 -11.28
C GLN A 64 -3.30 -2.64 -9.88
N ALA A 65 -3.06 -1.76 -8.90
CA ALA A 65 -3.64 -1.90 -7.57
C ALA A 65 -5.17 -1.74 -7.62
N GLU A 66 -5.69 -0.76 -8.37
CA GLU A 66 -7.13 -0.57 -8.58
C GLU A 66 -7.78 -1.78 -9.27
N THR A 67 -7.10 -2.34 -10.28
CA THR A 67 -7.54 -3.57 -10.95
C THR A 67 -7.61 -4.73 -9.97
N TRP A 68 -6.59 -4.89 -9.11
CA TRP A 68 -6.59 -5.93 -8.08
C TRP A 68 -7.74 -5.75 -7.08
N CYS A 69 -8.03 -4.53 -6.64
CA CYS A 69 -9.18 -4.26 -5.78
C CYS A 69 -10.50 -4.69 -6.45
N ALA A 70 -10.69 -4.34 -7.72
CA ALA A 70 -11.88 -4.74 -8.47
C ALA A 70 -12.00 -6.26 -8.65
N GLU A 71 -10.88 -6.98 -8.83
CA GLU A 71 -10.86 -8.45 -8.93
C GLU A 71 -11.22 -9.15 -7.61
N GLU A 72 -10.97 -8.50 -6.48
CA GLU A 72 -11.22 -9.02 -5.13
C GLU A 72 -12.48 -8.41 -4.48
N ASP A 73 -13.30 -7.70 -5.28
CA ASP A 73 -14.54 -7.01 -4.85
C ASP A 73 -14.32 -6.00 -3.70
N LEU A 74 -13.17 -5.30 -3.73
CA LEU A 74 -12.78 -4.28 -2.78
C LEU A 74 -12.89 -2.88 -3.40
N ASP A 75 -13.22 -1.88 -2.58
CA ASP A 75 -13.29 -0.49 -3.03
C ASP A 75 -11.88 0.06 -3.35
N ALA A 76 -11.73 0.64 -4.54
CA ALA A 76 -10.49 1.28 -4.96
C ALA A 76 -10.14 2.52 -4.11
N ALA A 77 -11.13 3.16 -3.46
CA ALA A 77 -10.92 4.26 -2.54
C ALA A 77 -10.02 3.87 -1.35
N LEU A 78 -9.99 2.59 -0.97
CA LEU A 78 -9.10 2.08 0.08
C LEU A 78 -7.63 2.37 -0.21
N LEU A 79 -7.23 2.49 -1.48
CA LEU A 79 -5.86 2.81 -1.86
C LEU A 79 -5.44 4.22 -1.41
N ASP A 80 -6.38 5.13 -1.18
CA ASP A 80 -6.11 6.48 -0.71
C ASP A 80 -6.02 6.57 0.82
N ASP A 81 -6.53 5.55 1.52
CA ASP A 81 -6.59 5.48 2.98
C ASP A 81 -5.38 4.75 3.62
N VAL A 82 -4.25 4.71 2.91
CA VAL A 82 -3.02 4.08 3.43
C VAL A 82 -2.48 4.87 4.63
N PRO A 83 -2.37 4.26 5.83
CA PRO A 83 -2.00 4.98 7.04
C PRO A 83 -0.63 5.68 6.99
N ALA A 84 -0.50 6.78 7.74
CA ALA A 84 0.72 7.61 7.80
C ALA A 84 1.56 7.43 9.07
N TYR A 85 1.01 6.80 10.11
CA TYR A 85 1.55 6.79 11.48
C TYR A 85 2.67 5.77 11.72
#